data_AF-A0A537J8J8-F1
#
_entry.id   AF-A0A537J8J8-F1
#
_cell.length_a   1.000
_cell.length_b   1.000
_cell.length_c   1.000
_cell.angle_alpha   90.00
_cell.angle_beta   90.00
_cell.angle_gamma   90.00
#
_symmetry.space_group_name_H-M   'P 1'
#
loop_
_entity.id
_entity.type
_entity.pdbx_description
1 polymer ?
#
loop_
_entity_poly.entity_id
_entity_poly.type
_entity_poly.pdbx_seq_one_letter_code
_entity_poly.pdbx_strand_id
1 'polypeptide(L)'
;MLCDVSFAWLGLFGAWASYYGASAGFSSVPPSSADDFILNSTTQIDSATVTGLLPLGFPLPGIEGVRVEIYRVFPQDSTSPPSGRVPTRVNSPSDVKFDARDTAAGSLTFSAADLGVFVVSNTVLNGIHPVPNQQTGGEGPASGEEVQLNAQFTTPLTLPADHYFFVPQVQLSSGDFLWLSAPRPIVPPGTPFSPDLEEWIRNADLAPDWLRVGTDIVGGTTFNATFSLTGETVPEPSTVLLMLSGLSLLAWRGTRARPRPPVRGRAGRETPGGSRH
;
A
#
# COMPACT_ATOMS: atom_id res chain seq x y z
N MET A 1 0.21 15.32 7.87
CA MET A 1 -0.24 14.83 9.19
C MET A 1 0.70 13.70 9.47
N LEU A 2 1.71 13.93 10.32
CA LEU A 2 2.80 12.99 10.56
C LEU A 2 2.22 11.65 11.03
N CYS A 3 2.22 10.64 10.16
CA CYS A 3 2.19 9.25 10.61
C CYS A 3 3.63 8.86 10.92
N ASP A 4 4.17 9.46 11.98
CA ASP A 4 5.34 8.91 12.65
C ASP A 4 4.83 7.79 13.55
N VAL A 5 4.98 6.55 13.08
CA VAL A 5 4.77 5.35 13.90
C VAL A 5 6.07 4.56 13.92
N SER A 6 7.17 5.23 14.24
CA SER A 6 8.29 4.55 14.89
C SER A 6 7.83 4.24 16.31
N PHE A 7 7.79 2.98 16.76
CA PHE A 7 8.32 2.57 18.07
C PHE A 7 8.20 1.05 18.26
N ALA A 8 9.27 0.54 18.87
CA ALA A 8 9.58 -0.85 19.13
C ALA A 8 8.51 -1.59 19.95
N TRP A 9 8.16 -2.79 19.48
CA TRP A 9 7.39 -3.74 20.28
C TRP A 9 8.31 -4.40 21.32
N LEU A 10 8.20 -3.95 22.56
CA LEU A 10 8.68 -4.67 23.75
C LEU A 10 7.50 -5.43 24.36
N GLY A 11 7.43 -6.73 24.04
CA GLY A 11 6.95 -7.78 24.93
C GLY A 11 5.46 -7.86 25.26
N LEU A 12 4.99 -9.11 25.28
CA LEU A 12 3.75 -9.60 25.89
C LEU A 12 2.49 -9.56 25.02
N PHE A 13 2.42 -10.46 24.03
CA PHE A 13 1.19 -11.25 23.86
C PHE A 13 1.54 -12.73 23.67
N GLY A 14 0.93 -13.56 24.52
CA GLY A 14 1.12 -15.00 24.53
C GLY A 14 0.49 -15.64 23.30
N ALA A 15 1.32 -16.41 22.59
CA ALA A 15 0.99 -17.70 21.97
C ALA A 15 -0.41 -17.85 21.38
N TRP A 16 -0.77 -17.09 20.34
CA TRP A 16 -1.81 -17.51 19.40
C TRP A 16 -1.52 -16.99 17.97
N ALA A 17 -1.43 -17.93 17.05
CA ALA A 17 -1.40 -17.80 15.59
C ALA A 17 -0.17 -17.08 15.01
N SER A 18 0.87 -17.86 14.76
CA SER A 18 1.96 -17.50 13.87
C SER A 18 1.87 -18.39 12.63
N TYR A 19 1.44 -17.82 11.51
CA TYR A 19 1.41 -18.43 10.18
C TYR A 19 2.27 -17.56 9.25
N TYR A 20 2.89 -18.17 8.23
CA TYR A 20 3.93 -17.50 7.44
C TYR A 20 3.69 -17.72 5.97
N GLY A 21 3.94 -16.70 5.15
CA GLY A 21 4.42 -16.89 3.80
C GLY A 21 5.95 -16.83 3.73
N ALA A 22 6.55 -17.72 2.95
CA ALA A 22 7.97 -17.66 2.66
C ALA A 22 8.29 -16.74 1.48
N SER A 23 9.49 -16.15 1.46
CA SER A 23 10.11 -15.62 0.24
C SER A 23 11.50 -16.24 0.05
N ALA A 24 11.72 -16.91 -1.08
CA ALA A 24 12.97 -17.56 -1.42
C ALA A 24 13.49 -17.04 -2.77
N GLY A 25 14.48 -16.15 -2.73
CA GLY A 25 15.23 -15.65 -3.90
C GLY A 25 14.40 -14.92 -4.97
N PHE A 26 15.04 -14.10 -5.80
CA PHE A 26 14.34 -13.45 -6.92
C PHE A 26 14.25 -14.41 -8.13
N SER A 27 13.43 -15.46 -8.01
CA SER A 27 13.01 -16.25 -9.18
C SER A 27 12.03 -15.46 -10.07
N SER A 28 11.60 -16.03 -11.20
CA SER A 28 10.62 -15.34 -12.07
C SER A 28 9.29 -15.04 -11.37
N VAL A 29 8.90 -15.88 -10.39
CA VAL A 29 7.84 -15.62 -9.40
C VAL A 29 8.17 -16.38 -8.11
N PRO A 30 8.84 -15.77 -7.11
CA PRO A 30 9.07 -16.42 -5.84
C PRO A 30 7.77 -16.57 -5.05
N PRO A 31 7.70 -17.53 -4.09
CA PRO A 31 6.72 -17.47 -3.02
C PRO A 31 6.66 -16.05 -2.45
N SER A 32 5.46 -15.48 -2.41
CA SER A 32 5.22 -14.09 -2.05
C SER A 32 4.01 -14.02 -1.16
N SER A 33 4.11 -13.27 -0.07
CA SER A 33 2.98 -12.93 0.79
C SER A 33 2.62 -11.44 0.64
N ALA A 34 1.36 -11.11 0.85
CA ALA A 34 0.79 -9.80 0.66
C ALA A 34 -0.22 -9.49 1.76
N ASP A 35 -0.18 -8.26 2.29
CA ASP A 35 -1.19 -7.77 3.21
C ASP A 35 -1.57 -6.32 2.92
N ASP A 36 -2.76 -5.90 3.35
CA ASP A 36 -3.40 -4.70 2.82
C ASP A 36 -3.20 -3.43 3.65
N PHE A 37 -3.32 -2.30 2.97
CA PHE A 37 -3.37 -0.98 3.60
C PHE A 37 -4.20 -0.01 2.75
N ILE A 38 -4.75 1.01 3.40
CA ILE A 38 -5.61 2.01 2.74
C ILE A 38 -5.00 3.40 2.87
N LEU A 39 -4.98 4.15 1.77
CA LEU A 39 -4.62 5.55 1.72
C LEU A 39 -5.84 6.42 1.37
N ASN A 40 -6.10 7.44 2.19
CA ASN A 40 -7.23 8.36 2.00
C ASN A 40 -6.87 9.62 1.18
N SER A 41 -5.59 9.77 0.84
CA SER A 41 -5.05 10.87 0.04
C SER A 41 -3.81 10.38 -0.70
N THR A 42 -3.35 11.12 -1.69
CA THR A 42 -2.04 10.87 -2.29
C THR A 42 -0.95 10.94 -1.21
N THR A 43 -0.18 9.88 -1.06
CA THR A 43 0.85 9.75 -0.02
C THR A 43 2.19 9.36 -0.66
N GLN A 44 3.25 10.00 -0.18
CA GLN A 44 4.62 9.62 -0.44
C GLN A 44 5.08 8.72 0.71
N ILE A 45 5.41 7.47 0.42
CA ILE A 45 5.90 6.48 1.39
C ILE A 45 7.42 6.41 1.26
N ASP A 46 8.10 6.62 2.38
CA ASP A 46 9.56 6.73 2.47
C ASP A 46 10.22 5.50 3.09
N SER A 47 9.47 4.72 3.87
CA SER A 47 10.00 3.49 4.45
C SER A 47 8.93 2.46 4.80
N ALA A 48 9.41 1.24 5.02
CA ALA A 48 8.63 0.13 5.53
C ALA A 48 9.41 -0.62 6.61
N THR A 49 8.69 -1.19 7.58
CA THR A 49 9.26 -2.20 8.48
C THR A 49 8.52 -3.52 8.31
N VAL A 50 9.24 -4.63 8.42
CA VAL A 50 8.70 -5.99 8.32
C VAL A 50 9.33 -6.82 9.42
N THR A 51 8.53 -7.61 10.14
CA THR A 51 9.06 -8.57 11.11
C THR A 51 8.90 -9.98 10.59
N GLY A 52 9.97 -10.76 10.62
CA GLY A 52 9.99 -12.13 10.10
C GLY A 52 10.88 -13.05 10.91
N LEU A 53 10.99 -14.28 10.44
CA LEU A 53 11.80 -15.33 11.02
C LEU A 53 12.88 -15.73 10.02
N LEU A 54 14.14 -15.66 10.45
CA LEU A 54 15.27 -16.26 9.76
C LEU A 54 15.50 -17.68 10.26
N PRO A 55 16.13 -18.57 9.45
CA PRO A 55 16.60 -19.86 9.94
C PRO A 55 17.45 -19.70 11.20
N LEU A 56 17.33 -20.63 12.14
CA LEU A 56 18.08 -20.57 13.40
C LEU A 56 19.60 -20.49 13.15
N GLY A 57 20.27 -19.50 13.76
CA GLY A 57 21.70 -19.27 13.57
C GLY A 57 22.09 -18.65 12.21
N PHE A 58 21.13 -18.18 11.41
CA PHE A 58 21.41 -17.49 10.17
C PHE A 58 22.07 -16.12 10.43
N PRO A 59 23.22 -15.81 9.79
CA PRO A 59 23.91 -14.55 10.02
C PRO A 59 23.21 -13.40 9.29
N LEU A 60 22.96 -12.27 9.96
CA LEU A 60 22.35 -11.07 9.32
C LEU A 60 23.06 -10.61 8.03
N PRO A 61 24.41 -10.63 7.91
CA PRO A 61 25.09 -10.32 6.64
C PRO A 61 24.75 -11.27 5.48
N GLY A 62 24.12 -12.41 5.76
CA GLY A 62 23.62 -13.36 4.76
C GLY A 62 22.31 -12.94 4.11
N ILE A 63 21.67 -11.85 4.56
CA ILE A 63 20.54 -11.22 3.86
C ILE A 63 21.11 -10.43 2.69
N GLU A 64 20.85 -10.90 1.47
CA GLU A 64 21.49 -10.38 0.25
C GLU A 64 20.68 -9.24 -0.39
N GLY A 65 19.37 -9.20 -0.16
CA GLY A 65 18.52 -8.21 -0.79
C GLY A 65 17.11 -8.14 -0.23
N VAL A 66 16.48 -6.99 -0.43
CA VAL A 66 15.09 -6.72 -0.07
C VAL A 66 14.41 -6.07 -1.27
N ARG A 67 13.21 -6.56 -1.60
CA ARG A 67 12.31 -5.94 -2.56
C ARG A 67 10.96 -5.72 -1.90
N VAL A 68 10.35 -4.60 -2.22
CA VAL A 68 8.97 -4.28 -1.90
C VAL A 68 8.22 -4.13 -3.22
N GLU A 69 7.09 -4.80 -3.35
CA GLU A 69 6.14 -4.58 -4.44
C GLU A 69 4.81 -4.07 -3.88
N ILE A 70 4.15 -3.21 -4.64
CA ILE A 70 2.82 -2.70 -4.35
C ILE A 70 1.87 -3.26 -5.40
N TYR A 71 0.77 -3.84 -4.97
CA TYR A 71 -0.33 -4.27 -5.84
C TYR A 71 -1.58 -3.48 -5.50
N ARG A 72 -2.46 -3.30 -6.47
CA ARG A 72 -3.81 -2.77 -6.23
C ARG A 72 -4.76 -3.93 -5.93
N VAL A 73 -5.99 -3.60 -5.57
CA VAL A 73 -7.04 -4.60 -5.35
C VAL A 73 -7.61 -5.06 -6.69
N PHE A 74 -7.77 -6.38 -6.87
CA PHE A 74 -8.47 -6.98 -8.01
C PHE A 74 -9.88 -6.36 -8.18
N PRO A 75 -10.33 -6.02 -9.41
CA PRO A 75 -9.78 -6.40 -10.71
C PRO A 75 -8.84 -5.37 -11.34
N GLN A 76 -8.36 -4.38 -10.59
CA GLN A 76 -7.36 -3.45 -11.14
C GLN A 76 -6.12 -4.25 -11.61
N ASP A 77 -5.43 -3.81 -12.65
CA ASP A 77 -4.19 -4.45 -13.16
C ASP A 77 -4.28 -5.98 -13.38
N SER A 78 -5.47 -6.49 -13.71
CA SER A 78 -5.72 -7.93 -13.80
C SER A 78 -6.51 -8.29 -15.05
N THR A 79 -6.39 -9.56 -15.47
CA THR A 79 -7.22 -10.12 -16.53
C THR A 79 -8.62 -10.45 -16.00
N SER A 80 -9.66 -10.16 -16.78
CA SER A 80 -11.06 -10.51 -16.46
C SER A 80 -11.69 -11.24 -17.65
N PRO A 81 -12.26 -12.46 -17.48
CA PRO A 81 -12.64 -13.09 -16.21
C PRO A 81 -11.48 -13.75 -15.43
N PRO A 82 -11.64 -14.01 -14.11
CA PRO A 82 -10.66 -14.72 -13.29
C PRO A 82 -10.30 -16.11 -13.84
N SER A 83 -9.12 -16.62 -13.47
CA SER A 83 -8.59 -17.92 -13.91
C SER A 83 -9.43 -19.13 -13.47
N GLY A 84 -10.24 -18.99 -12.43
CA GLY A 84 -10.97 -20.08 -11.78
C GLY A 84 -10.08 -21.03 -10.96
N ARG A 85 -8.80 -20.71 -10.75
CA ARG A 85 -7.83 -21.56 -10.04
C ARG A 85 -7.83 -21.37 -8.52
N VAL A 86 -8.56 -20.37 -8.02
CA VAL A 86 -8.67 -20.05 -6.60
C VAL A 86 -10.14 -19.92 -6.19
N PRO A 87 -10.48 -20.14 -4.89
CA PRO A 87 -11.85 -20.04 -4.43
C PRO A 87 -12.49 -18.67 -4.67
N THR A 88 -11.71 -17.59 -4.57
CA THR A 88 -12.15 -16.23 -4.85
C THR A 88 -10.97 -15.33 -5.25
N ARG A 89 -11.24 -14.34 -6.11
CA ARG A 89 -10.34 -13.21 -6.38
C ARG A 89 -10.89 -11.90 -5.81
N VAL A 90 -12.07 -11.91 -5.20
CA VAL A 90 -12.67 -10.73 -4.58
C VAL A 90 -11.75 -10.21 -3.49
N ASN A 91 -11.39 -8.93 -3.58
CA ASN A 91 -10.47 -8.27 -2.66
C ASN A 91 -9.08 -8.95 -2.57
N SER A 92 -8.65 -9.68 -3.61
CA SER A 92 -7.27 -10.21 -3.69
C SER A 92 -6.32 -9.18 -4.29
N PRO A 93 -4.99 -9.36 -4.15
CA PRO A 93 -4.06 -8.58 -4.95
C PRO A 93 -4.24 -8.83 -6.45
N SER A 94 -3.92 -7.81 -7.23
CA SER A 94 -3.94 -7.83 -8.69
C SER A 94 -2.92 -8.79 -9.31
N ASP A 95 -3.06 -9.05 -10.62
CA ASP A 95 -2.12 -9.91 -11.36
C ASP A 95 -0.74 -9.24 -11.53
N VAL A 96 -0.74 -7.93 -11.80
CA VAL A 96 0.46 -7.14 -12.09
C VAL A 96 0.75 -6.17 -10.95
N LYS A 97 2.02 -6.08 -10.55
CA LYS A 97 2.47 -5.07 -9.59
C LYS A 97 2.31 -3.66 -10.16
N PHE A 98 1.82 -2.78 -9.31
CA PHE A 98 1.63 -1.37 -9.61
C PHE A 98 2.94 -0.59 -9.54
N ASP A 99 3.73 -0.82 -8.49
CA ASP A 99 5.05 -0.21 -8.29
C ASP A 99 5.97 -1.12 -7.46
N ALA A 100 7.29 -0.88 -7.48
CA ALA A 100 8.26 -1.69 -6.73
C ALA A 100 9.53 -0.93 -6.35
N ARG A 101 10.14 -1.30 -5.22
CA ARG A 101 11.47 -0.84 -4.78
C ARG A 101 12.37 -2.02 -4.48
N ASP A 102 13.63 -1.95 -4.90
CA ASP A 102 14.57 -3.06 -4.82
C ASP A 102 15.98 -2.57 -4.47
N THR A 103 16.62 -3.27 -3.54
CA THR A 103 18.06 -3.18 -3.28
C THR A 103 18.93 -3.29 -4.53
N ALA A 104 18.64 -4.26 -5.41
CA ALA A 104 19.41 -4.51 -6.62
C ALA A 104 19.31 -3.36 -7.64
N ALA A 105 18.19 -2.65 -7.64
CA ALA A 105 17.98 -1.46 -8.46
C ALA A 105 18.48 -0.16 -7.79
N GLY A 106 18.95 -0.22 -6.53
CA GLY A 106 19.38 0.93 -5.76
C GLY A 106 18.24 1.88 -5.35
N SER A 107 16.98 1.48 -5.54
CA SER A 107 15.81 2.29 -5.18
C SER A 107 15.37 2.11 -3.71
N LEU A 108 16.08 1.24 -2.98
CA LEU A 108 15.88 0.96 -1.56
C LEU A 108 17.21 0.54 -0.92
N THR A 109 17.40 0.90 0.35
CA THR A 109 18.41 0.30 1.24
C THR A 109 17.70 -0.36 2.41
N PHE A 110 18.38 -1.25 3.14
CA PHE A 110 17.79 -1.88 4.31
C PHE A 110 18.79 -2.03 5.46
N SER A 111 18.24 -2.22 6.66
CA SER A 111 18.92 -2.72 7.83
C SER A 111 18.11 -3.84 8.47
N ALA A 112 18.78 -4.73 9.22
CA ALA A 112 18.15 -5.81 9.96
C ALA A 112 18.58 -5.73 11.42
N ALA A 113 17.64 -5.98 12.33
CA ALA A 113 17.89 -6.14 13.75
C ALA A 113 17.41 -7.52 14.20
N ASP A 114 18.29 -8.26 14.86
CA ASP A 114 17.96 -9.53 15.51
C ASP A 114 17.23 -9.25 16.83
N LEU A 115 16.05 -9.86 16.99
CA LEU A 115 15.19 -9.79 18.18
C LEU A 115 15.26 -11.06 19.03
N GLY A 116 16.00 -12.08 18.55
CA GLY A 116 16.29 -13.33 19.23
C GLY A 116 15.37 -14.49 18.85
N VAL A 117 15.56 -15.61 19.54
CA VAL A 117 14.89 -16.87 19.20
C VAL A 117 13.37 -16.75 19.37
N PHE A 118 12.66 -17.14 18.31
CA PHE A 118 11.21 -17.14 18.25
C PHE A 118 10.67 -18.45 17.71
N VAL A 119 9.48 -18.84 18.17
CA VAL A 119 8.83 -20.11 17.82
C VAL A 119 7.43 -19.82 17.34
N VAL A 120 7.06 -20.53 16.29
CA VAL A 120 5.83 -20.30 15.56
C VAL A 120 4.98 -21.56 15.56
N SER A 121 3.67 -21.40 15.57
CA SER A 121 2.74 -22.53 15.69
C SER A 121 2.55 -23.28 14.38
N ASN A 122 2.66 -22.58 13.25
CA ASN A 122 2.47 -23.14 11.92
C ASN A 122 3.26 -22.35 10.86
N THR A 123 3.38 -22.88 9.65
CA THR A 123 4.06 -22.26 8.50
C THR A 123 3.25 -22.53 7.22
N VAL A 124 3.39 -21.67 6.20
CA VAL A 124 2.89 -21.88 4.82
C VAL A 124 4.00 -21.52 3.82
N LEU A 125 4.66 -22.52 3.27
CA LEU A 125 5.77 -22.33 2.33
C LEU A 125 5.57 -23.11 1.03
N ASN A 126 5.27 -24.41 1.12
CA ASN A 126 5.21 -25.31 -0.02
C ASN A 126 3.79 -25.76 -0.37
N GLY A 127 2.89 -25.80 0.61
CA GLY A 127 1.50 -26.25 0.50
C GLY A 127 0.56 -25.23 -0.14
N ILE A 128 1.06 -24.47 -1.13
CA ILE A 128 0.31 -23.45 -1.86
C ILE A 128 -0.14 -24.07 -3.19
N HIS A 129 -1.41 -24.50 -3.24
CA HIS A 129 -1.96 -25.25 -4.37
C HIS A 129 -3.24 -24.60 -4.91
N PRO A 130 -3.51 -24.65 -6.22
CA PRO A 130 -4.80 -24.23 -6.76
C PRO A 130 -5.93 -25.15 -6.28
N VAL A 131 -7.18 -24.71 -6.51
CA VAL A 131 -8.36 -25.56 -6.28
C VAL A 131 -8.24 -26.88 -7.05
N PRO A 132 -8.73 -28.01 -6.48
CA PRO A 132 -9.48 -28.12 -5.23
C PRO A 132 -8.65 -28.47 -3.99
N ASN A 133 -7.31 -28.48 -4.09
CA ASN A 133 -6.43 -29.02 -3.05
C ASN A 133 -5.71 -27.92 -2.24
N GLN A 134 -6.27 -26.70 -2.23
CA GLN A 134 -5.66 -25.53 -1.61
C GLN A 134 -5.59 -25.61 -0.08
N GLN A 135 -6.52 -26.33 0.55
CA GLN A 135 -6.61 -26.44 2.01
C GLN A 135 -5.64 -27.51 2.54
N THR A 136 -4.40 -27.12 2.81
CA THR A 136 -3.33 -28.02 3.26
C THR A 136 -3.15 -28.05 4.78
N GLY A 137 -3.64 -27.04 5.49
CA GLY A 137 -3.45 -26.89 6.93
C GLY A 137 -2.08 -26.33 7.34
N GLY A 138 -1.21 -25.98 6.39
CA GLY A 138 0.17 -25.52 6.64
C GLY A 138 1.16 -26.67 6.92
N GLU A 139 2.45 -26.34 7.09
CA GLU A 139 3.52 -27.33 7.30
C GLU A 139 3.92 -27.56 8.77
N GLY A 140 3.21 -26.95 9.71
CA GLY A 140 3.44 -27.11 11.15
C GLY A 140 4.45 -26.11 11.73
N PRO A 141 4.81 -26.28 13.02
CA PRO A 141 5.59 -25.29 13.76
C PRO A 141 7.03 -25.19 13.25
N ALA A 142 7.61 -24.00 13.38
CA ALA A 142 9.01 -23.72 13.08
C ALA A 142 9.66 -22.88 14.19
N SER A 143 10.99 -22.81 14.17
CA SER A 143 11.78 -22.01 15.10
C SER A 143 12.92 -21.35 14.35
N GLY A 144 13.29 -20.15 14.78
CA GLY A 144 14.32 -19.36 14.13
C GLY A 144 14.65 -18.12 14.93
N GLU A 145 15.37 -17.19 14.31
CA GLU A 145 15.64 -15.87 14.88
C GLU A 145 14.60 -14.89 14.36
N GLU A 146 13.83 -14.28 15.25
CA GLU A 146 12.95 -13.18 14.90
C GLU A 146 13.78 -11.96 14.54
N VAL A 147 13.48 -11.34 13.41
CA VAL A 147 14.18 -10.15 12.95
C VAL A 147 13.22 -9.07 12.50
N GLN A 148 13.60 -7.82 12.76
CA GLN A 148 12.96 -6.66 12.16
C GLN A 148 13.83 -6.14 11.02
N LEU A 149 13.25 -6.08 9.83
CA LEU A 149 13.82 -5.46 8.65
C LEU A 149 13.28 -4.04 8.50
N ASN A 150 14.16 -3.06 8.33
CA ASN A 150 13.80 -1.68 8.03
C ASN A 150 14.25 -1.37 6.60
N ALA A 151 13.29 -1.13 5.73
CA ALA A 151 13.46 -0.79 4.32
C ALA A 151 13.32 0.73 4.15
N GLN A 152 14.40 1.41 3.74
CA GLN A 152 14.41 2.83 3.43
C GLN A 152 14.35 3.03 1.91
N PHE A 153 13.31 3.69 1.40
CA PHE A 153 13.16 3.95 -0.02
C PHE A 153 14.01 5.16 -0.42
N THR A 154 15.11 4.93 -1.14
CA THR A 154 15.94 6.03 -1.70
C THR A 154 15.19 6.78 -2.80
N THR A 155 14.26 6.09 -3.46
CA THR A 155 13.22 6.66 -4.32
C THR A 155 11.88 6.39 -3.64
N PRO A 156 11.20 7.37 -3.04
CA PRO A 156 9.92 7.12 -2.37
C PRO A 156 8.84 6.54 -3.30
N LEU A 157 7.85 5.85 -2.75
CA LEU A 157 6.63 5.43 -3.45
C LEU A 157 5.63 6.57 -3.41
N THR A 158 5.08 7.01 -4.54
CA THR A 158 3.98 7.99 -4.57
C THR A 158 2.71 7.28 -5.00
N LEU A 159 1.82 7.06 -4.04
CA LEU A 159 0.58 6.31 -4.24
C LEU A 159 -0.62 7.25 -4.10
N PRO A 160 -1.52 7.31 -5.09
CA PRO A 160 -2.83 7.96 -4.93
C PRO A 160 -3.65 7.37 -3.78
N ALA A 161 -4.71 8.06 -3.38
CA ALA A 161 -5.70 7.48 -2.47
C ALA A 161 -6.33 6.21 -3.08
N ASP A 162 -6.10 5.05 -2.48
CA ASP A 162 -6.70 3.77 -2.87
C ASP A 162 -6.42 2.70 -1.79
N HIS A 163 -6.87 1.48 -2.06
CA HIS A 163 -6.58 0.26 -1.32
C HIS A 163 -5.47 -0.52 -2.04
N TYR A 164 -4.41 -0.83 -1.31
CA TYR A 164 -3.22 -1.49 -1.84
C TYR A 164 -2.84 -2.72 -1.02
N PHE A 165 -1.99 -3.55 -1.62
CA PHE A 165 -1.28 -4.64 -0.97
C PHE A 165 0.21 -4.35 -0.94
N PHE A 166 0.82 -4.58 0.21
CA PHE A 166 2.26 -4.53 0.43
C PHE A 166 2.84 -5.95 0.36
N VAL A 167 3.84 -6.15 -0.50
CA VAL A 167 4.45 -7.46 -0.78
C VAL A 167 5.97 -7.35 -0.58
N PRO A 168 6.49 -7.64 0.63
CA PRO A 168 7.91 -7.72 0.88
C PRO A 168 8.48 -9.06 0.39
N GLN A 169 9.70 -9.01 -0.13
CA GLN A 169 10.48 -10.17 -0.53
C GLN A 169 11.89 -9.99 0.03
N VAL A 170 12.40 -11.02 0.70
CA VAL A 170 13.71 -11.03 1.34
C VAL A 170 14.54 -12.14 0.70
N GLN A 171 15.67 -11.77 0.12
CA GLN A 171 16.64 -12.71 -0.42
C GLN A 171 17.66 -13.08 0.65
N LEU A 172 17.74 -14.36 0.96
CA LEU A 172 18.78 -14.94 1.79
C LEU A 172 19.81 -15.65 0.91
N SER A 173 21.06 -15.70 1.36
CA SER A 173 22.11 -16.51 0.75
C SER A 173 21.82 -18.01 0.79
N SER A 174 20.96 -18.46 1.72
CA SER A 174 20.41 -19.81 1.78
C SER A 174 19.16 -19.85 2.67
N GLY A 175 18.28 -20.83 2.44
CA GLY A 175 17.05 -20.99 3.20
C GLY A 175 15.98 -19.96 2.86
N ASP A 176 14.93 -19.95 3.65
CA ASP A 176 13.72 -19.16 3.44
C ASP A 176 13.56 -18.13 4.56
N PHE A 177 13.13 -16.92 4.18
CA PHE A 177 12.63 -15.94 5.13
C PHE A 177 11.13 -16.13 5.29
N LEU A 178 10.64 -16.15 6.52
CA LEU A 178 9.22 -16.30 6.82
C LEU A 178 8.66 -14.99 7.38
N TRP A 179 7.58 -14.44 6.82
CA TRP A 179 6.94 -13.22 7.33
C TRP A 179 5.98 -13.51 8.51
N LEU A 180 6.20 -12.93 9.70
CA LEU A 180 5.34 -13.18 10.88
C LEU A 180 3.95 -12.55 10.72
N SER A 181 2.93 -13.29 11.12
CA SER A 181 1.56 -12.78 11.23
C SER A 181 1.34 -11.85 12.44
N ALA A 182 0.31 -11.01 12.33
CA ALA A 182 -0.20 -10.09 13.33
C ALA A 182 -1.71 -10.32 13.57
N PRO A 183 -2.25 -9.89 14.73
CA PRO A 183 -3.68 -10.03 15.01
C PRO A 183 -4.57 -9.32 13.99
N ARG A 184 -5.67 -9.97 13.62
CA ARG A 184 -6.80 -9.37 12.90
C ARG A 184 -8.05 -9.39 13.79
N PRO A 185 -8.80 -8.28 13.94
CA PRO A 185 -8.57 -6.99 13.30
C PRO A 185 -7.35 -6.25 13.84
N ILE A 186 -6.83 -5.30 13.06
CA ILE A 186 -5.76 -4.39 13.52
C ILE A 186 -6.22 -3.66 14.79
N VAL A 187 -5.42 -3.76 15.85
CA VAL A 187 -5.62 -3.06 17.12
C VAL A 187 -4.45 -2.09 17.39
N PRO A 188 -4.62 -1.11 18.30
CA PRO A 188 -3.49 -0.29 18.74
C PRO A 188 -2.30 -1.15 19.16
N PRO A 189 -1.06 -0.79 18.78
CA PRO A 189 -0.65 0.50 18.22
C PRO A 189 -0.83 0.66 16.69
N GLY A 190 -1.37 -0.34 16.00
CA GLY A 190 -1.71 -0.23 14.57
C GLY A 190 -2.85 0.76 14.31
N THR A 191 -3.07 1.08 13.03
CA THR A 191 -4.16 1.97 12.59
C THR A 191 -5.31 1.12 12.03
N PRO A 192 -6.42 0.95 12.76
CA PRO A 192 -7.54 0.17 12.26
C PRO A 192 -8.17 0.84 11.03
N PHE A 193 -8.50 0.04 10.02
CA PHE A 193 -9.24 0.47 8.83
C PHE A 193 -10.32 -0.54 8.47
N SER A 194 -11.18 -0.19 7.51
CA SER A 194 -12.29 -1.05 7.07
C SER A 194 -12.50 -0.96 5.55
N PRO A 195 -12.61 -2.09 4.84
CA PRO A 195 -12.38 -3.45 5.36
C PRO A 195 -10.88 -3.69 5.62
N ASP A 196 -10.57 -4.27 6.78
CA ASP A 196 -9.27 -4.89 7.10
C ASP A 196 -9.28 -6.28 6.45
N LEU A 197 -8.40 -6.59 5.49
CA LEU A 197 -8.36 -7.89 4.80
C LEU A 197 -7.42 -8.87 5.54
N GLU A 198 -7.25 -10.10 5.04
CA GLU A 198 -6.29 -11.05 5.65
C GLU A 198 -5.07 -11.13 4.76
N GLU A 199 -4.01 -11.71 5.31
CA GLU A 199 -2.82 -12.08 4.56
C GLU A 199 -3.16 -13.01 3.37
N TRP A 200 -2.55 -12.70 2.22
CA TRP A 200 -2.62 -13.47 0.99
C TRP A 200 -1.24 -14.03 0.63
N ILE A 201 -1.21 -15.13 -0.11
CA ILE A 201 0.02 -15.75 -0.57
C ILE A 201 -0.12 -16.29 -2.00
N ARG A 202 1.02 -16.37 -2.70
CA ARG A 202 1.14 -17.09 -3.97
C ARG A 202 2.51 -17.72 -4.14
N ASN A 203 2.60 -18.64 -5.08
CA ASN A 203 3.85 -19.19 -5.62
C ASN A 203 3.78 -19.25 -7.16
N ALA A 204 4.81 -19.81 -7.79
CA ALA A 204 4.86 -19.97 -9.24
C ALA A 204 3.70 -20.81 -9.82
N ASP A 205 3.20 -21.80 -9.08
CA ASP A 205 2.10 -22.66 -9.52
C ASP A 205 0.73 -21.96 -9.47
N LEU A 206 0.62 -20.93 -8.63
CA LEU A 206 -0.61 -20.17 -8.45
C LEU A 206 -0.66 -18.91 -9.32
N ALA A 207 0.50 -18.35 -9.69
CA ALA A 207 0.59 -17.09 -10.39
C ALA A 207 -0.28 -17.06 -11.68
N PRO A 208 -1.03 -15.97 -11.92
CA PRO A 208 -1.02 -14.71 -11.18
C PRO A 208 -1.97 -14.66 -9.97
N ASP A 209 -2.68 -15.75 -9.65
CA ASP A 209 -3.67 -15.78 -8.58
C ASP A 209 -3.05 -15.77 -7.18
N TRP A 210 -3.90 -15.47 -6.19
CA TRP A 210 -3.56 -15.40 -4.78
C TRP A 210 -4.57 -16.20 -3.95
N LEU A 211 -4.09 -16.81 -2.87
CA LEU A 211 -4.91 -17.51 -1.88
C LEU A 211 -4.85 -16.75 -0.56
N ARG A 212 -5.95 -16.73 0.18
CA ARG A 212 -5.97 -16.25 1.56
C ARG A 212 -5.30 -17.28 2.45
N VAL A 213 -4.29 -16.90 3.22
CA VAL A 213 -3.53 -17.86 4.02
C VAL A 213 -4.43 -18.50 5.08
N GLY A 214 -5.14 -17.69 5.86
CA GLY A 214 -6.01 -18.15 6.93
C GLY A 214 -7.24 -18.91 6.44
N THR A 215 -7.97 -18.33 5.48
CA THR A 215 -9.22 -18.92 4.97
C THR A 215 -9.01 -20.10 4.03
N ASP A 216 -8.16 -19.95 3.01
CA ASP A 216 -8.10 -20.93 1.91
C ASP A 216 -7.10 -22.07 2.18
N ILE A 217 -5.99 -21.80 2.87
CA ILE A 217 -4.92 -22.79 3.08
C ILE A 217 -5.04 -23.45 4.45
N VAL A 218 -5.09 -22.65 5.50
CA VAL A 218 -5.12 -23.13 6.89
C VAL A 218 -6.52 -23.63 7.27
N GLY A 219 -7.56 -22.91 6.85
CA GLY A 219 -8.95 -23.29 7.08
C GLY A 219 -9.46 -23.05 8.50
N GLY A 220 -9.04 -21.96 9.15
CA GLY A 220 -9.43 -21.68 10.54
C GLY A 220 -9.40 -20.21 10.93
N THR A 221 -8.20 -19.67 11.14
CA THR A 221 -8.00 -18.32 11.70
C THR A 221 -7.47 -17.38 10.63
N THR A 222 -8.07 -16.20 10.54
CA THR A 222 -7.57 -15.10 9.71
C THR A 222 -6.63 -14.23 10.53
N PHE A 223 -5.59 -13.70 9.89
CA PHE A 223 -4.58 -12.85 10.50
C PHE A 223 -4.06 -11.88 9.45
N ASN A 224 -3.37 -10.87 9.93
CA ASN A 224 -2.65 -9.89 9.12
C ASN A 224 -1.17 -10.27 9.10
N ALA A 225 -0.39 -9.55 8.33
CA ALA A 225 1.06 -9.66 8.34
C ALA A 225 1.69 -8.55 9.17
N THR A 226 2.84 -8.79 9.78
CA THR A 226 3.51 -7.80 10.64
C THR A 226 4.33 -6.83 9.81
N PHE A 227 3.77 -5.66 9.51
CA PHE A 227 4.49 -4.56 8.86
C PHE A 227 4.03 -3.18 9.32
N SER A 228 4.83 -2.17 8.99
CA SER A 228 4.41 -0.77 9.02
C SER A 228 4.92 -0.02 7.80
N LEU A 229 4.21 1.03 7.41
CA LEU A 229 4.61 1.96 6.36
C LEU A 229 4.70 3.36 6.96
N THR A 230 5.75 4.10 6.61
CA THR A 230 5.93 5.49 7.03
C THR A 230 6.01 6.39 5.81
N GLY A 231 5.30 7.51 5.87
CA GLY A 231 5.20 8.45 4.77
C GLY A 231 4.37 9.68 5.12
N GLU A 232 4.27 10.59 4.16
CA GLU A 232 3.55 11.86 4.29
C GLU A 232 2.56 12.07 3.16
N THR A 233 1.43 12.71 3.49
CA THR A 233 0.44 13.12 2.49
C THR A 233 1.03 14.20 1.58
N VAL A 234 0.94 14.03 0.27
CA VAL A 234 1.35 15.04 -0.70
C VAL A 234 0.26 16.12 -0.77
N PRO A 235 0.55 17.39 -0.46
CA PRO A 235 -0.44 18.45 -0.58
C PRO A 235 -0.93 18.58 -2.02
N GLU A 236 -2.25 18.56 -2.21
CA GLU A 236 -2.84 18.79 -3.52
C GLU A 236 -2.34 20.13 -4.10
N PRO A 237 -1.94 20.18 -5.38
CA PRO A 237 -1.51 21.43 -6.00
C PRO A 237 -2.59 22.49 -5.82
N SER A 238 -2.19 23.69 -5.38
CA SER A 238 -3.06 24.85 -5.17
C SER A 238 -3.67 25.41 -6.47
N THR A 239 -3.74 24.61 -7.53
CA THR A 239 -4.33 24.92 -8.83
C THR A 239 -5.76 25.44 -8.71
N VAL A 240 -6.54 24.97 -7.72
CA VAL A 240 -7.88 25.53 -7.44
C VAL A 240 -7.78 26.96 -6.91
N LEU A 241 -6.86 27.24 -5.98
CA LEU A 241 -6.60 28.60 -5.49
C LEU A 241 -6.03 29.50 -6.58
N LEU A 242 -5.15 29.00 -7.45
CA LEU A 242 -4.60 29.73 -8.60
C LEU A 242 -5.65 30.01 -9.67
N MET A 243 -6.54 29.05 -9.95
CA MET A 243 -7.65 29.22 -10.88
C MET A 243 -8.69 30.19 -10.33
N LEU A 244 -9.07 30.07 -9.05
CA LEU A 244 -9.99 30.98 -8.38
C LEU A 244 -9.42 32.40 -8.28
N SER A 245 -8.14 32.55 -7.96
CA SER A 245 -7.48 33.87 -7.93
C SER A 245 -7.34 34.47 -9.33
N GLY A 246 -7.01 33.66 -10.34
CA GLY A 246 -6.97 34.07 -11.75
C GLY A 246 -8.32 34.55 -12.28
N LEU A 247 -9.40 33.79 -12.00
CA LEU A 247 -10.77 34.18 -12.36
C LEU A 247 -11.24 35.43 -11.62
N SER A 248 -10.87 35.58 -10.34
CA SER A 248 -11.18 36.77 -9.54
C SER A 248 -10.50 38.02 -10.09
N LEU A 249 -9.23 37.92 -10.51
CA LEU A 249 -8.48 39.00 -11.15
C LEU A 249 -9.08 39.40 -12.51
N LEU A 250 -9.55 38.43 -13.30
CA LEU A 250 -10.22 38.68 -14.58
C LEU A 250 -11.58 39.37 -14.39
N ALA A 251 -12.38 38.94 -13.42
CA ALA A 251 -13.66 39.57 -13.08
C ALA A 251 -13.47 41.02 -12.59
N TRP A 252 -12.43 41.26 -11.78
CA TRP A 252 -12.08 42.61 -11.32
C TRP A 252 -11.60 43.53 -12.46
N ARG A 253 -10.85 43.02 -13.43
CA ARG A 253 -10.47 43.79 -14.63
C ARG A 253 -11.66 44.09 -15.55
N GLY A 254 -12.58 43.14 -15.72
CA GLY A 254 -13.76 43.31 -16.59
C GLY A 254 -14.75 44.38 -16.11
N THR A 255 -14.84 44.61 -14.81
CA THR A 255 -15.75 45.60 -14.21
C THR A 255 -15.25 47.04 -14.28
N ARG A 256 -13.95 47.27 -14.56
CA ARG A 256 -13.37 48.63 -14.65
C ARG A 256 -13.44 49.26 -16.05
N ALA A 257 -13.81 48.51 -17.09
CA ALA A 257 -13.67 48.93 -18.49
C ALA A 257 -14.97 49.41 -19.17
N ARG A 258 -15.95 49.96 -18.44
CA ARG A 258 -17.11 50.63 -19.07
C ARG A 258 -17.11 52.13 -18.78
N PRO A 259 -16.48 52.95 -19.65
CA PRO A 259 -16.77 54.38 -19.70
C PRO A 259 -18.26 54.57 -19.95
N ARG A 260 -18.95 55.29 -19.05
CA ARG A 260 -20.34 55.68 -19.27
C ARG A 260 -20.39 56.56 -20.54
N PRO A 261 -21.24 56.25 -21.53
CA PRO A 261 -21.40 57.12 -22.68
C PRO A 261 -21.97 58.48 -22.21
N PRO A 262 -21.50 59.61 -22.77
CA PRO A 262 -21.98 60.93 -22.39
C PRO A 262 -23.46 61.08 -22.76
N VAL A 263 -24.25 61.53 -21.79
CA VAL A 263 -25.67 61.87 -21.97
C VAL A 263 -25.77 63.03 -22.95
N ARG A 264 -26.30 62.77 -24.15
CA ARG A 264 -26.50 63.79 -25.18
C ARG A 264 -27.65 64.71 -24.75
N GLY A 265 -27.30 65.94 -24.37
CA GLY A 265 -28.26 66.99 -24.01
C GLY A 265 -29.26 67.26 -25.14
N ARG A 266 -30.54 67.23 -24.79
CA ARG A 266 -31.66 67.57 -25.67
C ARG A 266 -31.67 69.09 -25.85
N ALA A 267 -31.21 69.55 -27.01
CA ALA A 267 -31.27 70.96 -27.39
C ALA A 267 -32.74 71.44 -27.44
N GLY A 268 -33.02 72.52 -26.72
CA GLY A 268 -34.29 73.23 -26.76
C GLY A 268 -34.54 73.81 -28.15
N ARG A 269 -35.75 73.61 -28.65
CA ARG A 269 -36.27 74.21 -29.88
C ARG A 269 -37.07 75.43 -29.47
N GLU A 270 -36.43 76.60 -29.48
CA GLU A 270 -37.11 77.88 -29.55
C GLU A 270 -37.43 78.18 -31.02
N THR A 271 -38.68 78.58 -31.28
CA THR A 271 -39.01 79.40 -32.45
C THR A 271 -40.03 80.47 -32.05
N PRO A 272 -40.02 81.63 -32.73
CA PRO A 272 -40.50 82.89 -32.16
C PRO A 272 -41.85 83.34 -32.75
N GLY A 273 -42.53 84.19 -31.97
CA GLY A 273 -43.23 85.39 -32.46
C GLY A 273 -44.36 85.23 -33.47
N GLY A 274 -45.60 85.44 -33.02
CA GLY A 274 -46.75 85.76 -33.87
C GLY A 274 -47.70 86.69 -33.12
N SER A 275 -47.72 87.96 -33.53
CA SER A 275 -48.65 88.99 -33.06
C SER A 275 -49.98 88.94 -33.82
N ARG A 276 -51.08 89.32 -33.15
CA ARG A 276 -52.01 90.40 -33.55
C ARG A 276 -53.45 90.21 -33.01
N HIS A 277 -53.98 91.35 -32.56
CA HIS A 277 -55.35 91.77 -32.30
C HIS A 277 -56.08 91.22 -31.07
#